data_AF-A0A1L9BK09-F1
#
_entry.id   AF-A0A1L9BK09-F1
#
_cell.length_a   1.000
_cell.length_b   1.000
_cell.length_c   1.000
_cell.angle_alpha   90.00
_cell.angle_beta   90.00
_cell.angle_gamma   90.00
#
_symmetry.space_group_name_H-M   'P 1'
#
loop_
_entity.id
_entity.type
_entity.pdbx_description
1 polymer ?
#
loop_
_entity_poly.entity_id
_entity_poly.type
_entity_poly.pdbx_seq_one_letter_code
_entity_poly.pdbx_strand_id
1 'polypeptide(L)'
;MRSLLLKEMLAGLALVLGGCGGLEVAEEPNPNIGDAAPAQEQYCVVEAVAVEPGEEPPSELPPAKLDCFVSFAEAITFATNGLVQLPPDATPDEFTPEPPSAPDVTPTQHVIAIEYEHRGCRGRTLIITSRTTCAQGDIGRPSLSPAWNDVISSARTYEGCRNSYHYEHVNYRGAVVNANCGTSACCNIGDAMNDRTSSIRWTR
;
A
#
# COMPACT_ATOMS: atom_id res chain seq x y z
N MET A 1 -31.89 48.03 -34.32
CA MET A 1 -32.30 49.30 -33.70
C MET A 1 -31.07 50.00 -33.16
N ARG A 2 -30.81 51.23 -33.63
CA ARG A 2 -30.09 52.38 -33.01
C ARG A 2 -28.84 52.06 -32.15
N SER A 3 -27.63 52.35 -32.62
CA SER A 3 -26.99 53.68 -32.66
C SER A 3 -26.34 54.11 -31.32
N LEU A 4 -25.00 54.18 -31.36
CA LEU A 4 -24.07 55.14 -30.73
C LEU A 4 -24.35 55.68 -29.32
N LEU A 5 -23.30 55.66 -28.47
CA LEU A 5 -22.67 56.92 -28.03
C LEU A 5 -21.29 56.70 -27.37
N LEU A 6 -20.32 57.37 -27.99
CA LEU A 6 -18.94 57.63 -27.61
C LEU A 6 -18.91 58.74 -26.55
N LYS A 7 -18.08 58.62 -25.50
CA LYS A 7 -17.56 59.71 -24.64
C LYS A 7 -16.39 59.13 -23.84
N GLU A 8 -15.23 59.72 -23.62
CA GLU A 8 -14.54 60.96 -24.00
C GLU A 8 -13.05 60.67 -23.74
N MET A 9 -12.16 61.31 -24.48
CA MET A 9 -10.72 61.35 -24.19
C MET A 9 -10.47 62.24 -22.97
N LEU A 10 -9.57 61.84 -22.07
CA LEU A 10 -8.77 62.80 -21.33
C LEU A 10 -7.34 62.29 -21.17
N ALA A 11 -6.46 62.89 -21.97
CA ALA A 11 -5.03 62.89 -21.75
C ALA A 11 -4.73 63.77 -20.53
N GLY A 12 -4.15 63.19 -19.49
CA GLY A 12 -3.62 63.88 -18.33
C GLY A 12 -2.18 63.47 -18.12
N LEU A 13 -1.26 64.19 -18.76
CA LEU A 13 0.17 64.13 -18.52
C LEU A 13 0.47 64.86 -17.21
N ALA A 14 0.91 64.16 -16.18
CA ALA A 14 1.49 64.75 -14.98
C ALA A 14 2.77 64.00 -14.61
N LEU A 15 3.91 64.58 -15.02
CA LEU A 15 5.23 64.30 -14.47
C LEU A 15 5.42 65.20 -13.24
N VAL A 16 5.54 64.62 -12.04
CA VAL A 16 6.22 65.25 -10.91
C VAL A 16 7.05 64.19 -10.19
N LEU A 17 8.34 64.51 -10.09
CA LEU A 17 9.44 63.78 -9.46
C LEU A 17 9.29 63.74 -7.93
N GLY A 18 9.60 62.59 -7.32
CA GLY A 18 9.89 62.53 -5.90
C GLY A 18 9.75 61.14 -5.29
N GLY A 19 10.87 60.43 -5.11
CA GLY A 19 10.94 59.26 -4.24
C GLY A 19 11.78 58.12 -4.81
N CYS A 20 13.03 58.00 -4.36
CA CYS A 20 13.76 56.73 -4.43
C CYS A 20 13.09 55.72 -3.49
N GLY A 21 12.17 54.93 -4.02
CA GLY A 21 11.64 53.73 -3.41
C GLY A 21 11.45 52.73 -4.54
N GLY A 22 12.26 51.68 -4.57
CA GLY A 22 12.18 50.65 -5.60
C GLY A 22 10.78 50.06 -5.62
N LEU A 23 10.12 50.12 -6.78
CA LEU A 23 8.94 49.30 -7.05
C LEU A 23 9.40 47.84 -7.06
N GLU A 24 9.08 47.12 -6.01
CA GLU A 24 9.00 45.67 -6.01
C GLU A 24 7.95 45.31 -7.06
N VAL A 25 8.39 44.78 -8.19
CA VAL A 25 7.54 43.98 -9.04
C VAL A 25 7.12 42.80 -8.16
N ALA A 26 5.85 42.74 -7.79
CA ALA A 26 5.26 41.56 -7.17
C ALA A 26 5.34 40.44 -8.22
N GLU A 27 6.43 39.69 -8.16
CA GLU A 27 6.59 38.42 -8.83
C GLU A 27 5.58 37.49 -8.17
N GLU A 28 4.55 37.08 -8.91
CA GLU A 28 3.61 36.07 -8.42
C GLU A 28 4.44 34.82 -8.08
N PRO A 29 4.34 34.29 -6.84
CA PRO A 29 5.12 33.13 -6.45
C PRO A 29 4.66 31.95 -7.30
N ASN A 30 5.46 31.62 -8.29
CA ASN A 30 5.47 30.31 -8.94
C ASN A 30 5.49 29.27 -7.82
N PRO A 31 4.48 28.38 -7.69
CA PRO A 31 4.54 27.29 -6.75
C PRO A 31 5.60 26.33 -7.28
N ASN A 32 6.84 26.65 -6.96
CA ASN A 32 7.96 25.75 -7.04
C ASN A 32 7.47 24.49 -6.31
N ILE A 33 7.28 23.41 -7.07
CA ILE A 33 7.08 22.06 -6.55
C ILE A 33 8.41 21.74 -5.87
N GLY A 34 8.57 22.30 -4.66
CA GLY A 34 9.64 21.99 -3.75
C GLY A 34 9.50 20.52 -3.42
N ASP A 35 10.63 19.83 -3.50
CA ASP A 35 10.82 18.42 -3.19
C ASP A 35 9.79 17.94 -2.17
N ALA A 36 8.81 17.16 -2.65
CA ALA A 36 7.95 16.41 -1.77
C ALA A 36 8.90 15.59 -0.90
N ALA A 37 8.88 15.85 0.42
CA ALA A 37 9.57 15.01 1.37
C ALA A 37 9.22 13.55 1.03
N PRO A 38 10.20 12.63 0.99
CA PRO A 38 9.92 11.26 0.63
C PRO A 38 8.76 10.78 1.50
N ALA A 39 7.71 10.26 0.86
CA ALA A 39 6.57 9.70 1.58
C ALA A 39 7.15 8.69 2.58
N GLN A 40 6.87 8.87 3.87
CA GLN A 40 7.35 7.94 4.88
C GLN A 40 6.84 6.55 4.52
N GLU A 41 7.73 5.54 4.59
CA GLU A 41 7.32 4.16 4.39
C GLU A 41 6.23 3.82 5.41
N GLN A 42 5.06 3.42 4.91
CA GLN A 42 3.90 3.07 5.73
C GLN A 42 3.74 1.56 5.76
N TYR A 43 3.55 1.00 6.96
CA TYR A 43 3.37 -0.44 7.16
C TYR A 43 1.96 -0.69 7.72
N CYS A 44 1.08 -1.31 6.92
CA CYS A 44 -0.29 -1.61 7.31
C CYS A 44 -0.47 -3.11 7.52
N VAL A 45 -1.34 -3.48 8.45
CA VAL A 45 -1.70 -4.88 8.75
C VAL A 45 -3.16 -5.11 8.42
N VAL A 46 -3.48 -6.27 7.86
CA VAL A 46 -4.84 -6.67 7.54
C VAL A 46 -5.04 -8.19 7.68
N GLU A 47 -6.17 -8.61 8.26
CA GLU A 47 -6.52 -10.03 8.45
C GLU A 47 -7.17 -10.62 7.20
N ALA A 48 -6.63 -11.73 6.70
CA ALA A 48 -7.22 -12.62 5.69
C ALA A 48 -7.89 -13.83 6.35
N VAL A 49 -8.87 -14.41 5.67
CA VAL A 49 -9.68 -15.50 6.22
C VAL A 49 -9.26 -16.84 5.65
N ALA A 50 -9.21 -17.86 6.50
CA ALA A 50 -9.08 -19.23 6.04
C ALA A 50 -10.31 -19.61 5.21
N VAL A 51 -10.06 -20.36 4.15
CA VAL A 51 -11.04 -20.98 3.28
C VAL A 51 -10.93 -22.48 3.54
N GLU A 52 -12.04 -23.10 3.93
CA GLU A 52 -12.07 -24.53 4.19
C GLU A 52 -11.65 -25.30 2.92
N PRO A 53 -10.86 -26.38 3.05
CA PRO A 53 -10.43 -27.16 1.91
C PRO A 53 -11.62 -27.67 1.07
N GLY A 54 -11.65 -27.29 -0.21
CA GLY A 54 -12.73 -27.66 -1.14
C GLY A 54 -13.93 -26.71 -1.12
N GLU A 55 -13.94 -25.70 -0.27
CA GLU A 55 -14.93 -24.61 -0.33
C GLU A 55 -14.46 -23.48 -1.25
N GLU A 56 -15.43 -22.77 -1.82
CA GLU A 56 -15.15 -21.52 -2.51
C GLU A 56 -14.87 -20.45 -1.45
N PRO A 57 -13.79 -19.65 -1.61
CA PRO A 57 -13.54 -18.53 -0.72
C PRO A 57 -14.79 -17.64 -0.59
N PRO A 58 -15.07 -17.06 0.60
CA PRO A 58 -16.21 -16.17 0.76
C PRO A 58 -16.10 -15.04 -0.25
N SER A 59 -17.19 -14.82 -1.00
CA SER A 59 -17.26 -13.78 -2.03
C SER A 59 -17.46 -12.39 -1.43
N GLU A 60 -17.74 -12.27 -0.12
CA GLU A 60 -17.85 -10.99 0.56
C GLU A 60 -17.30 -11.12 1.99
N LEU A 61 -16.50 -10.13 2.38
CA LEU A 61 -16.12 -9.87 3.77
C LEU A 61 -16.49 -8.43 4.10
N PRO A 62 -16.65 -8.09 5.40
CA PRO A 62 -16.67 -6.69 5.80
C PRO A 62 -15.47 -5.92 5.20
N PRO A 63 -15.60 -4.60 4.99
CA PRO A 63 -14.52 -3.79 4.46
C PRO A 63 -13.21 -4.02 5.21
N ALA A 64 -12.12 -4.05 4.46
CA ALA A 64 -10.81 -4.29 5.03
C ALA A 64 -10.41 -3.22 6.04
N LYS A 65 -10.38 -3.59 7.34
CA LYS A 65 -9.81 -2.75 8.38
C LYS A 65 -8.28 -2.83 8.30
N LEU A 66 -7.65 -1.70 7.97
CA LEU A 66 -6.21 -1.55 8.04
C LEU A 66 -5.82 -0.93 9.37
N ASP A 67 -4.81 -1.51 10.00
CA ASP A 67 -4.11 -0.92 11.13
C ASP A 67 -2.69 -0.57 10.65
N CYS A 68 -2.39 0.74 10.53
CA CYS A 68 -1.15 1.22 9.91
C CYS A 68 -0.22 1.88 10.93
N PHE A 69 1.08 1.68 10.72
CA PHE A 69 2.15 2.04 11.62
C PHE A 69 3.27 2.77 10.88
N VAL A 70 4.06 3.51 11.65
CA VAL A 70 5.23 4.26 11.16
C VAL A 70 6.50 3.41 11.08
N SER A 71 6.52 2.26 11.76
CA SER A 71 7.66 1.33 11.73
C SER A 71 7.22 -0.09 11.43
N PHE A 72 8.07 -0.82 10.72
CA PHE A 72 7.83 -2.22 10.40
C PHE A 72 7.82 -3.10 11.66
N ALA A 73 8.72 -2.82 12.61
CA ALA A 73 8.79 -3.56 13.88
C ALA A 73 7.50 -3.47 14.70
N GLU A 74 6.88 -2.28 14.77
CA GLU A 74 5.58 -2.09 15.43
C GLU A 74 4.47 -2.86 14.70
N ALA A 75 4.46 -2.79 13.37
CA ALA A 75 3.48 -3.51 12.56
C ALA A 75 3.61 -5.03 12.73
N ILE A 76 4.82 -5.60 12.78
CA ILE A 76 5.04 -7.03 13.04
C ILE A 76 4.67 -7.42 14.47
N THR A 77 4.98 -6.58 15.45
CA THR A 77 4.57 -6.80 16.84
C THR A 77 3.04 -6.89 16.92
N PHE A 78 2.33 -5.99 16.26
CA PHE A 78 0.86 -6.05 16.14
C PHE A 78 0.40 -7.30 15.38
N ALA A 79 0.98 -7.57 14.21
CA ALA A 79 0.62 -8.67 13.33
C ALA A 79 0.84 -10.06 13.95
N THR A 80 1.68 -10.16 14.97
CA THR A 80 2.00 -11.42 15.65
C THR A 80 1.49 -11.46 17.10
N ASN A 81 0.63 -10.51 17.50
CA ASN A 81 0.16 -10.37 18.89
C ASN A 81 1.30 -10.33 19.93
N GLY A 82 2.42 -9.70 19.57
CA GLY A 82 3.60 -9.53 20.42
C GLY A 82 4.57 -10.72 20.45
N LEU A 83 4.29 -11.78 19.70
CA LEU A 83 5.15 -12.98 19.65
C LEU A 83 6.49 -12.71 18.96
N VAL A 84 6.48 -11.88 17.92
CA VAL A 84 7.69 -11.44 17.24
C VAL A 84 7.95 -9.99 17.59
N GLN A 85 9.13 -9.73 18.17
CA GLN A 85 9.62 -8.38 18.46
C GLN A 85 10.92 -8.17 17.69
N LEU A 86 10.89 -7.24 16.74
CA LEU A 86 12.05 -6.88 15.93
C LEU A 86 12.73 -5.63 16.51
N PRO A 87 14.02 -5.40 16.21
CA PRO A 87 14.67 -4.12 16.44
C PRO A 87 13.85 -2.96 15.84
N PRO A 88 13.83 -1.76 16.46
CA PRO A 88 13.00 -0.64 15.99
C PRO A 88 13.27 -0.18 14.54
N ASP A 89 14.48 -0.42 14.05
CA ASP A 89 14.97 -0.09 12.71
C ASP A 89 14.87 -1.26 11.72
N ALA A 90 14.26 -2.39 12.14
CA ALA A 90 14.09 -3.54 11.28
C ALA A 90 13.27 -3.21 10.03
N THR A 91 13.69 -3.80 8.93
CA THR A 91 13.08 -3.68 7.61
C THR A 91 12.38 -4.97 7.21
N PRO A 92 11.47 -4.94 6.22
CA PRO A 92 10.80 -6.16 5.73
C PRO A 92 11.76 -7.26 5.25
N ASP A 93 12.98 -6.90 4.85
CA ASP A 93 14.01 -7.85 4.44
C ASP A 93 14.56 -8.71 5.58
N GLU A 94 14.49 -8.19 6.81
CA GLU A 94 15.01 -8.84 8.02
C GLU A 94 13.96 -9.71 8.71
N PHE A 95 12.71 -9.72 8.21
CA PHE A 95 11.66 -10.55 8.76
C PHE A 95 11.81 -12.02 8.32
N THR A 96 12.14 -12.85 9.29
CA THR A 96 12.05 -14.30 9.20
C THR A 96 10.93 -14.79 10.12
N PRO A 97 9.92 -15.51 9.61
CA PRO A 97 8.90 -16.15 10.43
C PRO A 97 9.50 -17.42 11.06
N GLU A 98 10.58 -17.29 11.85
CA GLU A 98 10.92 -18.39 12.75
C GLU A 98 10.01 -18.30 13.97
N PRO A 99 9.32 -19.40 14.34
CA PRO A 99 8.57 -19.42 15.58
C PRO A 99 9.54 -19.15 16.74
N PRO A 100 9.11 -18.43 17.78
CA PRO A 100 9.95 -18.24 18.96
C PRO A 100 10.39 -19.63 19.46
N SER A 101 11.66 -19.78 19.81
CA SER A 101 12.26 -21.05 20.28
C SER A 101 11.69 -21.56 21.61
N ALA A 102 10.56 -21.00 22.07
CA ALA A 102 9.84 -21.40 23.26
C ALA A 102 8.85 -22.53 22.90
N PRO A 103 9.02 -23.75 23.44
CA PRO A 103 8.26 -24.92 23.03
C PRO A 103 6.75 -24.89 23.35
N ASP A 104 6.26 -23.89 24.09
CA ASP A 104 4.89 -23.85 24.63
C ASP A 104 4.00 -22.72 24.08
N VAL A 105 4.44 -21.99 23.06
CA VAL A 105 3.66 -20.87 22.51
C VAL A 105 3.16 -21.19 21.11
N THR A 106 1.88 -21.53 21.00
CA THR A 106 1.19 -21.68 19.71
C THR A 106 0.74 -20.31 19.21
N PRO A 107 1.21 -19.83 18.05
CA PRO A 107 0.73 -18.59 17.48
C PRO A 107 -0.78 -18.66 17.20
N THR A 108 -1.51 -17.61 17.59
CA THR A 108 -2.94 -17.45 17.27
C THR A 108 -3.18 -16.62 16.02
N GLN A 109 -2.12 -15.98 15.52
CA GLN A 109 -2.09 -15.16 14.34
C GLN A 109 -0.73 -15.30 13.66
N HIS A 110 -0.75 -15.53 12.37
CA HIS A 110 0.40 -15.79 11.53
C HIS A 110 0.54 -14.68 10.50
N VAL A 111 1.76 -14.21 10.26
CA VAL A 111 2.07 -13.40 9.08
C VAL A 111 2.25 -14.35 7.91
N ILE A 112 1.31 -14.34 6.96
CA ILE A 112 1.30 -15.28 5.84
C ILE A 112 1.88 -14.68 4.55
N ALA A 113 1.84 -13.36 4.43
CA ALA A 113 2.40 -12.63 3.31
C ALA A 113 2.73 -11.18 3.69
N ILE A 114 3.64 -10.60 2.92
CA ILE A 114 3.90 -9.16 2.90
C ILE A 114 3.82 -8.70 1.45
N GLU A 115 2.91 -7.78 1.16
CA GLU A 115 2.69 -7.16 -0.14
C GLU A 115 3.33 -5.78 -0.20
N TYR A 116 3.83 -5.40 -1.37
CA TYR A 116 4.58 -4.17 -1.57
C TYR A 116 4.02 -3.38 -2.75
N GLU A 117 3.95 -2.06 -2.57
CA GLU A 117 3.51 -1.13 -3.61
C GLU A 117 4.41 -1.14 -4.84
N HIS A 118 5.73 -1.25 -4.66
CA HIS A 118 6.66 -1.21 -5.76
C HIS A 118 7.30 -2.56 -6.02
N ARG A 119 7.86 -2.70 -7.23
CA ARG A 119 8.78 -3.79 -7.54
C ARG A 119 10.03 -3.72 -6.66
N GLY A 120 10.73 -4.84 -6.57
CA GLY A 120 11.92 -4.96 -5.74
C GLY A 120 11.62 -5.21 -4.27
N CYS A 121 10.37 -5.51 -3.89
CA CYS A 121 9.93 -5.64 -2.50
C CYS A 121 10.14 -4.33 -1.71
N ARG A 122 9.58 -3.22 -2.21
CA ARG A 122 9.82 -1.86 -1.70
C ARG A 122 8.55 -1.01 -1.67
N GLY A 123 8.66 0.14 -1.00
CA GLY A 123 7.58 1.12 -0.90
C GLY A 123 6.69 0.82 0.31
N ARG A 124 5.45 1.33 0.26
CA ARG A 124 4.47 0.99 1.29
C ARG A 124 4.30 -0.52 1.35
N THR A 125 3.98 -1.00 2.55
CA THR A 125 3.95 -2.42 2.89
C THR A 125 2.60 -2.79 3.48
N LEU A 126 2.03 -3.90 3.03
CA LEU A 126 0.81 -4.49 3.58
C LEU A 126 1.12 -5.90 4.09
N ILE A 127 1.11 -6.06 5.40
CA ILE A 127 1.28 -7.32 6.09
C ILE A 127 -0.07 -8.02 6.16
N ILE A 128 -0.13 -9.23 5.60
CA ILE A 128 -1.31 -10.08 5.61
C ILE A 128 -1.20 -11.06 6.76
N THR A 129 -2.19 -11.05 7.65
CA THR A 129 -2.28 -12.01 8.75
C THR A 129 -3.39 -13.03 8.54
N SER A 130 -3.28 -14.18 9.18
CA SER A 130 -4.39 -15.13 9.30
C SER A 130 -4.30 -15.93 10.59
N ARG A 131 -5.40 -16.55 11.00
CA ARG A 131 -5.45 -17.42 12.19
C ARG A 131 -4.96 -18.85 11.92
N THR A 132 -4.74 -19.18 10.65
CA THR A 132 -4.26 -20.48 10.20
C THR A 132 -3.06 -20.27 9.26
N THR A 133 -2.44 -21.36 8.85
CA THR A 133 -1.36 -21.37 7.85
C THR A 133 -1.82 -22.08 6.57
N CYS A 134 -1.11 -21.87 5.45
CA CYS A 134 -1.42 -22.60 4.22
C CYS A 134 -1.16 -24.12 4.30
N ALA A 135 -0.54 -24.60 5.38
CA ALA A 135 -0.45 -26.02 5.67
C ALA A 135 -1.79 -26.63 6.13
N GLN A 136 -2.71 -25.80 6.63
CA GLN A 136 -4.01 -26.22 7.20
C GLN A 136 -5.18 -26.00 6.24
N GLY A 137 -5.08 -25.04 5.32
CA GLY A 137 -6.10 -24.73 4.33
C GLY A 137 -5.70 -23.56 3.45
N ASP A 138 -6.54 -23.20 2.49
CA ASP A 138 -6.30 -22.01 1.68
C ASP A 138 -6.64 -20.76 2.50
N ILE A 139 -6.03 -19.63 2.16
CA ILE A 139 -6.30 -18.35 2.82
C ILE A 139 -6.67 -17.34 1.75
N GLY A 140 -7.66 -16.50 2.02
CA GLY A 140 -8.22 -15.59 1.04
C GLY A 140 -8.49 -14.20 1.58
N ARG A 141 -8.32 -13.22 0.69
CA ARG A 141 -8.82 -11.86 0.85
C ARG A 141 -9.63 -11.46 -0.40
N PRO A 142 -10.98 -11.46 -0.34
CA PRO A 142 -11.81 -11.23 -1.52
C PRO A 142 -11.84 -9.77 -1.95
N SER A 143 -11.40 -8.83 -1.11
CA SER A 143 -11.31 -7.43 -1.50
C SER A 143 -10.23 -6.73 -0.70
N LEU A 144 -9.38 -5.97 -1.39
CA LEU A 144 -8.45 -5.05 -0.76
C LEU A 144 -9.15 -3.76 -0.36
N SER A 145 -8.60 -3.08 0.65
CA SER A 145 -9.06 -1.73 1.01
C SER A 145 -8.86 -0.77 -0.18
N PRO A 146 -9.61 0.35 -0.26
CA PRO A 146 -9.38 1.37 -1.28
C PRO A 146 -7.94 1.91 -1.34
N ALA A 147 -7.20 1.91 -0.22
CA ALA A 147 -5.80 2.37 -0.17
C ALA A 147 -4.78 1.41 -0.81
N TRP A 148 -5.20 0.18 -1.12
CA TRP A 148 -4.37 -0.92 -1.63
C TRP A 148 -4.94 -1.59 -2.88
N ASN A 149 -6.12 -1.16 -3.35
CA ASN A 149 -6.68 -1.62 -4.61
C ASN A 149 -5.81 -1.09 -5.75
N ASP A 150 -5.37 -1.95 -6.66
CA ASP A 150 -4.57 -1.58 -7.83
C ASP A 150 -3.22 -0.93 -7.46
N VAL A 151 -2.60 -1.39 -6.36
CA VAL A 151 -1.33 -0.83 -5.84
C VAL A 151 -0.20 -1.86 -5.79
N ILE A 152 -0.52 -3.15 -5.65
CA ILE A 152 0.50 -4.17 -5.35
C ILE A 152 1.32 -4.48 -6.61
N SER A 153 2.65 -4.53 -6.45
CA SER A 153 3.60 -4.84 -7.52
C SER A 153 4.64 -5.90 -7.15
N SER A 154 4.80 -6.22 -5.86
CA SER A 154 5.61 -7.36 -5.42
C SER A 154 5.15 -7.93 -4.08
N ALA A 155 5.59 -9.16 -3.77
CA ALA A 155 5.11 -9.93 -2.63
C ALA A 155 6.20 -10.81 -2.01
N ARG A 156 6.01 -11.17 -0.73
CA ARG A 156 6.70 -12.26 -0.03
C ARG A 156 5.66 -13.12 0.66
N THR A 157 5.87 -14.43 0.68
CA THR A 157 4.97 -15.35 1.37
C THR A 157 5.70 -16.19 2.41
N TYR A 158 4.94 -16.61 3.42
CA TYR A 158 5.43 -17.25 4.63
C TYR A 158 4.48 -18.40 5.02
N GLU A 159 4.80 -19.12 6.10
CA GLU A 159 3.87 -20.07 6.73
C GLU A 159 3.27 -21.11 5.76
N GLY A 160 4.12 -21.58 4.84
CA GLY A 160 3.77 -22.61 3.87
C GLY A 160 2.93 -22.12 2.68
N CYS A 161 2.64 -20.83 2.57
CA CYS A 161 1.86 -20.24 1.47
C CYS A 161 2.70 -20.07 0.20
N ARG A 162 3.03 -21.15 -0.50
CA ARG A 162 3.98 -21.10 -1.64
C ARG A 162 3.40 -20.42 -2.87
N ASN A 163 2.08 -20.49 -3.05
CA ASN A 163 1.37 -19.87 -4.17
C ASN A 163 0.60 -18.64 -3.67
N SER A 164 0.77 -17.50 -4.35
CA SER A 164 -0.03 -16.29 -4.16
C SER A 164 -0.73 -15.93 -5.48
N TYR A 165 -2.04 -16.08 -5.52
CA TYR A 165 -2.88 -15.76 -6.67
C TYR A 165 -3.41 -14.34 -6.52
N HIS A 166 -2.92 -13.43 -7.36
CA HIS A 166 -3.37 -12.04 -7.43
C HIS A 166 -4.40 -11.90 -8.54
N TYR A 167 -5.57 -11.36 -8.19
CA TYR A 167 -6.70 -11.21 -9.10
C TYR A 167 -6.98 -9.73 -9.37
N GLU A 168 -7.27 -9.42 -10.63
CA GLU A 168 -7.56 -8.07 -11.09
C GLU A 168 -8.82 -7.46 -10.45
N HIS A 169 -9.80 -8.30 -10.12
CA HIS A 169 -11.05 -7.85 -9.55
C HIS A 169 -11.25 -8.43 -8.16
N VAL A 170 -12.15 -7.82 -7.41
CA VAL A 170 -12.67 -8.38 -6.15
C VAL A 170 -13.26 -9.77 -6.39
N ASN A 171 -13.35 -10.54 -5.32
CA ASN A 171 -13.97 -11.85 -5.22
C ASN A 171 -13.28 -12.89 -6.13
N TYR A 172 -11.97 -12.76 -6.30
CA TYR A 172 -11.12 -13.70 -7.03
C TYR A 172 -11.49 -13.82 -8.51
N ARG A 173 -11.80 -12.68 -9.15
CA ARG A 173 -12.26 -12.60 -10.55
C ARG A 173 -11.30 -11.83 -11.44
N GLY A 174 -11.55 -11.87 -12.74
CA GLY A 174 -10.77 -11.16 -13.74
C GLY A 174 -9.50 -11.91 -14.12
N ALA A 175 -8.51 -11.19 -14.64
CA ALA A 175 -7.19 -11.76 -14.89
C ALA A 175 -6.55 -12.19 -13.56
N VAL A 176 -5.75 -13.26 -13.61
CA VAL A 176 -5.03 -13.78 -12.45
C VAL A 176 -3.58 -14.05 -12.80
N VAL A 177 -2.69 -13.71 -11.87
CA VAL A 177 -1.30 -14.17 -11.88
C VAL A 177 -1.04 -14.97 -10.61
N ASN A 178 -0.49 -16.18 -10.77
CA ASN A 178 0.11 -16.89 -9.65
C ASN A 178 1.56 -16.44 -9.50
N ALA A 179 1.79 -15.58 -8.51
CA ALA A 179 3.12 -15.26 -8.03
C ALA A 179 3.58 -16.43 -7.15
N ASN A 180 4.31 -17.38 -7.74
CA ASN A 180 4.94 -18.47 -6.99
C ASN A 180 6.16 -17.91 -6.24
N CYS A 181 5.91 -17.42 -5.04
CA CYS A 181 6.95 -16.87 -4.19
C CYS A 181 7.69 -17.99 -3.45
N GLY A 182 7.11 -19.20 -3.35
CA GLY A 182 7.80 -20.34 -2.75
C GLY A 182 8.27 -20.02 -1.33
N THR A 183 9.55 -20.22 -1.05
CA THR A 183 10.22 -19.78 0.19
C THR A 183 11.06 -18.51 -0.02
N SER A 184 10.79 -17.77 -1.09
CA SER A 184 11.57 -16.62 -1.55
C SER A 184 10.65 -15.44 -1.86
N ALA A 185 11.23 -14.28 -2.14
CA ALA A 185 10.45 -13.11 -2.47
C ALA A 185 10.06 -13.08 -3.96
N CYS A 186 8.79 -12.81 -4.27
CA CYS A 186 8.38 -12.37 -5.60
C CYS A 186 8.55 -10.86 -5.70
N CYS A 187 9.78 -10.38 -5.84
CA CYS A 187 10.03 -8.94 -5.99
C CYS A 187 9.55 -8.36 -7.34
N ASN A 188 8.73 -9.09 -8.09
CA ASN A 188 7.96 -8.63 -9.24
C ASN A 188 6.82 -9.63 -9.50
N ILE A 189 5.55 -9.24 -9.29
CA ILE A 189 4.40 -10.11 -9.62
C ILE A 189 4.10 -10.17 -11.14
N GLY A 190 4.83 -9.41 -11.95
CA GLY A 190 4.73 -9.39 -13.41
C GLY A 190 3.94 -8.20 -13.95
N ASP A 191 4.27 -7.79 -15.18
CA ASP A 191 3.70 -6.60 -15.82
C ASP A 191 2.18 -6.66 -16.00
N ALA A 192 1.63 -7.87 -16.14
CA ALA A 192 0.19 -8.07 -16.31
C ALA A 192 -0.63 -7.77 -15.04
N MET A 193 -0.01 -7.78 -13.85
CA MET A 193 -0.70 -7.64 -12.55
C MET A 193 -0.16 -6.50 -11.67
N ASN A 194 0.96 -5.87 -12.07
CA ASN A 194 1.49 -4.66 -11.44
C ASN A 194 0.42 -3.57 -11.37
N ASP A 195 0.13 -3.08 -10.16
CA ASP A 195 -0.87 -2.03 -9.91
C ASP A 195 -2.27 -2.40 -10.40
N ARG A 196 -2.65 -3.68 -10.29
CA ARG A 196 -3.99 -4.19 -10.70
C ARG A 196 -4.64 -5.13 -9.72
N THR A 197 -3.95 -5.50 -8.63
CA THR A 197 -4.48 -6.47 -7.68
C THR A 197 -5.65 -5.87 -6.89
N SER A 198 -6.79 -6.56 -6.87
CA SER A 198 -7.99 -6.19 -6.09
C SER A 198 -8.44 -7.29 -5.11
N SER A 199 -7.99 -8.54 -5.31
CA SER A 199 -8.18 -9.65 -4.34
C SER A 199 -7.05 -10.68 -4.45
N ILE A 200 -6.82 -11.45 -3.37
CA ILE A 200 -5.66 -12.35 -3.28
C ILE A 200 -6.04 -13.66 -2.59
N ARG A 201 -5.58 -14.79 -3.13
CA ARG A 201 -5.69 -16.12 -2.50
C ARG A 201 -4.30 -16.74 -2.33
N TRP A 202 -4.02 -17.28 -1.16
CA TRP A 202 -2.80 -18.00 -0.86
C TRP A 202 -3.09 -19.48 -0.65
N THR A 203 -2.24 -20.33 -1.23
CA THR A 203 -2.32 -21.79 -1.07
C THR A 203 -0.94 -22.35 -0.80
N ARG A 204 -0.91 -23.62 -0.37
CA ARG A 204 0.33 -24.39 -0.31
C ARG A 204 1.00 -24.52 -1.67
#